data_AF-A0A0G4NK79-F1
#
_entry.id   AF-A0A0G4NK79-F1
#
_cell.length_a   1.000
_cell.length_b   1.000
_cell.length_c   1.000
_cell.angle_alpha   90.00
_cell.angle_beta   90.00
_cell.angle_gamma   90.00
#
_symmetry.space_group_name_H-M   'P 1'
#
loop_
_entity.id
_entity.type
_entity.pdbx_description
1 polymer ?
#
loop_
_entity_poly.entity_id
_entity_poly.type
_entity_poly.pdbx_seq_one_letter_code
_entity_poly.pdbx_strand_id
1 'polypeptide(L)'
;ARNFGIGQDIQPRRNLSRMVKWPEYVRLQRQKKILSMRLKVPPAIAQFQHVLDRNTAAQAFKLLNKYRPETKAEKKERLVKEATAVKDGKKKEDVSKKPYTVKYGLNH
;
A
#
# COMPACT_ATOMS: atom_id res chain seq x y z
N ALA A 1 25.70 -22.42 42.61
CA ALA A 1 24.70 -21.77 41.74
C ALA A 1 25.06 -20.30 41.61
N ARG A 2 24.87 -19.67 40.43
CA ARG A 2 25.12 -18.23 40.26
C ARG A 2 23.95 -17.41 40.78
N ASN A 3 24.22 -16.34 41.51
CA ASN A 3 23.24 -15.41 42.04
C ASN A 3 23.28 -14.10 41.22
N PHE A 4 22.30 -13.87 40.37
CA PHE A 4 22.18 -12.64 39.55
C PHE A 4 21.39 -11.53 40.27
N GLY A 5 21.37 -11.52 41.60
CA GLY A 5 20.86 -10.41 42.40
C GLY A 5 21.71 -9.14 42.25
N ILE A 6 21.19 -8.02 42.76
CA ILE A 6 21.93 -6.76 42.78
C ILE A 6 23.15 -6.93 43.72
N GLY A 7 24.34 -6.59 43.25
CA GLY A 7 25.59 -6.67 44.03
C GLY A 7 26.21 -8.07 44.13
N GLN A 8 25.79 -9.03 43.30
CA GLN A 8 26.28 -10.41 43.29
C GLN A 8 27.01 -10.69 41.96
N ASP A 9 26.70 -11.81 41.28
CA ASP A 9 27.37 -12.20 40.02
C ASP A 9 27.04 -11.29 38.82
N ILE A 10 27.90 -11.29 37.80
CA ILE A 10 27.71 -10.54 36.55
C ILE A 10 26.40 -10.94 35.87
N GLN A 11 25.61 -9.93 35.50
CA GLN A 11 24.33 -10.11 34.82
C GLN A 11 24.48 -10.80 33.46
N PRO A 12 23.60 -11.76 33.13
CA PRO A 12 23.60 -12.37 31.80
C PRO A 12 23.19 -11.35 30.73
N ARG A 13 23.55 -11.62 29.47
CA ARG A 13 23.08 -10.84 28.33
C ARG A 13 21.56 -10.93 28.24
N ARG A 14 20.89 -9.79 28.12
CA ARG A 14 19.44 -9.68 27.93
C ARG A 14 19.13 -8.99 26.61
N ASN A 15 17.90 -9.13 26.13
CA ASN A 15 17.44 -8.37 24.98
C ASN A 15 17.33 -6.88 25.36
N LEU A 16 18.24 -6.06 24.84
CA LEU A 16 18.29 -4.61 25.09
C LEU A 16 17.58 -3.77 24.02
N SER A 17 16.80 -4.38 23.11
CA SER A 17 16.16 -3.70 21.96
C SER A 17 15.38 -2.42 22.32
N ARG A 18 14.78 -2.35 23.52
CA ARG A 18 14.08 -1.16 24.01
C ARG A 18 15.03 0.00 24.38
N MET A 19 16.23 -0.32 24.86
CA MET A 19 17.21 0.64 25.39
C MET A 19 18.26 1.06 24.36
N VAL A 20 18.28 0.41 23.20
CA VAL A 20 19.11 0.81 22.07
C VAL A 20 18.74 2.24 21.64
N LYS A 21 19.76 3.09 21.50
CA LYS A 21 19.60 4.39 20.82
C LYS A 21 19.41 4.13 19.32
N TRP A 22 18.15 4.01 18.91
CA TRP A 22 17.79 3.82 17.51
C TRP A 22 18.25 5.01 16.64
N PRO A 23 18.55 4.76 15.34
CA PRO A 23 18.81 5.81 14.38
C PRO A 23 17.74 6.90 14.42
N GLU A 24 18.12 8.13 14.12
CA GLU A 24 17.27 9.30 14.32
C GLU A 24 15.93 9.21 13.58
N TYR A 25 15.94 8.78 12.32
CA TYR A 25 14.73 8.64 11.52
C TYR A 25 13.72 7.67 12.16
N VAL A 26 14.18 6.59 12.81
CA VAL A 26 13.31 5.63 13.51
C VAL A 26 12.66 6.29 14.72
N ARG A 27 13.44 7.07 15.49
CA ARG A 27 12.93 7.79 16.66
C ARG A 27 11.89 8.83 16.24
N LEU A 28 12.19 9.63 15.23
CA LEU A 28 11.29 10.68 14.72
C LEU A 28 9.98 10.10 14.16
N GLN A 29 10.03 9.00 13.40
CA GLN A 29 8.83 8.33 12.90
C GLN A 29 7.93 7.82 14.04
N ARG A 30 8.53 7.21 15.08
CA ARG A 30 7.80 6.73 16.27
C ARG A 30 7.20 7.89 17.08
N GLN A 31 8.00 8.93 17.35
CA GLN A 31 7.58 10.11 18.11
C GLN A 31 6.47 10.88 17.38
N LYS A 32 6.56 11.05 16.05
CA LYS A 32 5.52 11.68 15.24
C LYS A 32 4.18 10.98 15.40
N LYS A 33 4.14 9.64 15.31
CA LYS A 33 2.92 8.85 15.51
C LYS A 33 2.34 9.04 16.92
N ILE A 34 3.20 9.02 17.95
CA ILE A 34 2.79 9.22 19.34
C ILE A 34 2.19 10.61 19.52
N LEU A 35 2.84 11.65 18.99
CA LEU A 35 2.37 13.03 19.08
C LEU A 35 0.96 13.17 18.47
N SER A 36 0.75 12.61 17.28
CA SER A 36 -0.57 12.63 16.61
C SER A 36 -1.68 11.93 17.42
N MET A 37 -1.35 10.91 18.21
CA MET A 37 -2.34 10.25 19.08
C MET A 37 -2.61 11.02 20.39
N ARG A 38 -1.63 11.80 20.87
CA ARG A 38 -1.72 12.52 22.14
C ARG A 38 -2.40 13.87 22.02
N LEU A 39 -2.31 14.50 20.84
CA LEU A 39 -2.98 15.75 20.55
C LEU A 39 -4.43 15.52 20.11
N LYS A 40 -5.29 16.52 20.32
CA LYS A 40 -6.65 16.50 19.78
C LYS A 40 -6.59 16.71 18.28
N VAL A 41 -6.95 15.68 17.51
CA VAL A 41 -6.97 15.72 16.05
C VAL A 41 -8.36 16.20 15.57
N PRO A 42 -8.43 17.22 14.68
CA PRO A 42 -9.69 17.69 14.12
C PRO A 42 -10.46 16.59 13.37
N PRO A 43 -11.81 16.57 13.38
CA PRO A 43 -12.61 15.54 12.72
C PRO A 43 -12.32 15.34 11.23
N ALA A 44 -12.00 16.44 10.51
CA ALA A 44 -11.63 16.40 9.09
C ALA A 44 -10.37 15.55 8.80
N ILE A 45 -9.51 15.37 9.80
CA ILE A 45 -8.33 14.49 9.71
C ILE A 45 -8.65 13.13 10.33
N ALA A 46 -9.38 13.10 11.44
CA ALA A 46 -9.71 11.86 12.16
C ALA A 46 -10.58 10.90 11.33
N GLN A 47 -11.36 11.40 10.35
CA GLN A 47 -12.14 10.54 9.45
C GLN A 47 -11.29 9.45 8.76
N PHE A 48 -10.01 9.72 8.48
CA PHE A 48 -9.11 8.75 7.84
C PHE A 48 -8.60 7.65 8.78
N GLN A 49 -8.83 7.76 10.09
CA GLN A 49 -8.51 6.70 11.06
C GLN A 49 -9.53 5.56 10.99
N HIS A 50 -10.76 5.85 10.55
CA HIS A 50 -11.81 4.85 10.37
C HIS A 50 -11.69 4.25 8.96
N VAL A 51 -11.23 3.00 8.90
CA VAL A 51 -11.00 2.28 7.65
C VAL A 51 -12.04 1.18 7.46
N LEU A 52 -12.24 0.75 6.21
CA LEU A 52 -13.08 -0.40 5.87
C LEU A 52 -12.54 -1.67 6.53
N ASP A 53 -13.44 -2.53 7.01
CA ASP A 53 -13.07 -3.80 7.63
C ASP A 53 -12.40 -4.75 6.64
N ARG A 54 -11.65 -5.72 7.17
CA ARG A 54 -10.84 -6.64 6.35
C ARG A 54 -11.67 -7.45 5.35
N ASN A 55 -12.87 -7.88 5.72
CA ASN A 55 -13.68 -8.76 4.88
C ASN A 55 -14.25 -7.99 3.70
N THR A 56 -14.84 -6.82 3.96
CA THR A 56 -15.39 -5.96 2.91
C THR A 56 -14.27 -5.38 2.02
N ALA A 57 -13.12 -5.03 2.60
CA ALA A 57 -11.96 -4.59 1.83
C ALA A 57 -11.48 -5.67 0.86
N ALA A 58 -11.39 -6.93 1.30
CA ALA A 58 -11.00 -8.04 0.42
C ALA A 58 -11.97 -8.23 -0.75
N GLN A 59 -13.28 -8.11 -0.50
CA GLN A 59 -14.31 -8.16 -1.55
C GLN A 59 -14.17 -7.00 -2.54
N ALA A 60 -13.97 -5.78 -2.04
CA ALA A 60 -13.75 -4.60 -2.87
C ALA A 60 -12.50 -4.75 -3.76
N PHE A 61 -11.37 -5.19 -3.20
CA PHE A 61 -10.16 -5.45 -3.98
C PHE A 61 -10.35 -6.57 -5.02
N LYS A 62 -11.11 -7.62 -4.70
CA LYS A 62 -11.45 -8.68 -5.66
C LYS A 62 -12.25 -8.13 -6.84
N LEU A 63 -13.21 -7.24 -6.59
CA LEU A 63 -13.96 -6.55 -7.64
C LEU A 63 -13.06 -5.66 -8.49
N LEU A 64 -12.24 -4.81 -7.87
CA LEU A 64 -11.35 -3.88 -8.58
C LEU A 64 -10.32 -4.63 -9.44
N ASN A 65 -9.83 -5.78 -8.99
CA ASN A 65 -8.93 -6.62 -9.77
C ASN A 65 -9.56 -7.16 -11.07
N LYS A 66 -10.88 -7.36 -11.12
CA LYS A 66 -11.59 -7.75 -12.35
C LYS A 66 -11.55 -6.66 -13.43
N TYR A 67 -11.47 -5.40 -13.00
CA TYR A 67 -11.44 -4.22 -13.87
C TYR A 67 -10.05 -3.59 -13.92
N ARG A 68 -9.00 -4.40 -13.74
CA ARG A 68 -7.61 -3.94 -13.79
C ARG A 68 -7.29 -3.36 -15.19
N PRO A 69 -6.66 -2.18 -15.27
CA PRO A 69 -6.18 -1.65 -16.54
C PRO A 69 -5.15 -2.59 -17.21
N GLU A 70 -5.09 -2.53 -18.54
CA GLU A 70 -4.13 -3.29 -19.35
C GLU A 70 -2.67 -3.03 -18.92
N THR A 71 -1.86 -4.08 -18.97
CA THR A 71 -0.41 -3.92 -18.84
C THR A 71 0.19 -3.27 -20.08
N LYS A 72 1.44 -2.78 -19.98
CA LYS A 72 2.15 -2.20 -21.14
C LYS A 72 2.31 -3.21 -22.28
N ALA A 73 2.51 -4.49 -21.97
CA ALA A 73 2.66 -5.56 -22.96
C ALA A 73 1.34 -5.86 -23.68
N GLU A 74 0.25 -6.06 -22.93
CA GLU A 74 -1.09 -6.28 -23.47
C GLU A 74 -1.54 -5.10 -24.33
N LYS A 75 -1.28 -3.87 -23.88
CA LYS A 75 -1.57 -2.66 -24.66
C LYS A 75 -0.80 -2.64 -25.97
N LYS A 76 0.48 -3.03 -25.97
CA LYS A 76 1.28 -3.12 -27.20
C LYS A 76 0.70 -4.15 -28.16
N GLU A 77 0.37 -5.35 -27.67
CA GLU A 77 -0.24 -6.40 -28.49
C GLU A 77 -1.58 -5.96 -29.08
N ARG A 78 -2.43 -5.32 -28.27
CA ARG A 78 -3.71 -4.77 -28.73
C ARG A 78 -3.51 -3.74 -29.83
N LEU A 79 -2.60 -2.78 -29.65
CA LEU A 79 -2.33 -1.75 -30.65
C LEU A 79 -1.76 -2.33 -31.95
N VAL A 80 -0.93 -3.37 -31.88
CA VAL A 80 -0.43 -4.07 -33.08
C VAL A 80 -1.57 -4.79 -33.80
N LYS A 81 -2.43 -5.53 -33.08
CA LYS A 81 -3.60 -6.22 -33.64
C LYS A 81 -4.60 -5.24 -34.27
N GLU A 82 -4.84 -4.10 -33.61
CA GLU A 82 -5.65 -3.01 -34.15
C GLU A 82 -5.04 -2.47 -35.45
N ALA A 83 -3.74 -2.15 -35.46
CA ALA A 83 -3.05 -1.61 -36.62
C ALA A 83 -3.07 -2.57 -37.83
N THR A 84 -2.88 -3.87 -37.62
CA THR A 84 -2.95 -4.87 -38.70
C THR A 84 -4.37 -4.98 -39.26
N ALA A 85 -5.40 -5.03 -38.42
CA ALA A 85 -6.78 -5.16 -38.87
C ALA A 85 -7.29 -3.91 -39.60
N VAL A 86 -6.83 -2.71 -39.20
CA VAL A 86 -7.12 -1.47 -39.92
C VAL A 86 -6.42 -1.45 -41.28
N LYS A 87 -5.19 -1.94 -41.38
CA LYS A 87 -4.49 -2.11 -42.66
C LYS A 87 -5.25 -3.04 -43.62
N ASP A 88 -5.88 -4.09 -43.08
CA ASP A 88 -6.70 -5.04 -43.85
C ASP A 88 -8.13 -4.52 -44.14
N GLY A 89 -8.40 -3.22 -43.91
CA GLY A 89 -9.63 -2.55 -44.33
C GLY A 89 -10.79 -2.57 -43.32
N LYS A 90 -10.60 -3.08 -42.10
CA LYS A 90 -11.63 -3.06 -41.04
C LYS A 90 -11.61 -1.74 -40.27
N LYS A 91 -12.78 -1.25 -39.82
CA LYS A 91 -12.85 -0.03 -38.99
C LYS A 91 -12.35 -0.31 -37.57
N LYS A 92 -11.70 0.69 -36.97
CA LYS A 92 -11.09 0.61 -35.64
C LYS A 92 -12.09 0.22 -34.53
N GLU A 93 -13.32 0.71 -34.66
CA GLU A 93 -14.43 0.52 -33.70
C GLU A 93 -14.93 -0.93 -33.68
N ASP A 94 -14.84 -1.63 -34.80
CA ASP A 94 -15.26 -3.03 -34.92
C ASP A 94 -14.21 -4.01 -34.37
N VAL A 95 -12.95 -3.58 -34.30
CA VAL A 95 -11.80 -4.42 -33.91
C VAL A 95 -11.54 -4.37 -32.41
N SER A 96 -11.81 -3.23 -31.76
CA SER A 96 -11.45 -3.02 -30.35
C SER A 96 -12.61 -2.48 -29.53
N LYS A 97 -13.09 -3.28 -28.58
CA LYS A 97 -14.15 -2.89 -27.66
C LYS A 97 -13.62 -1.89 -26.62
N LYS A 98 -14.46 -0.93 -26.23
CA LYS A 98 -14.13 0.03 -25.16
C LYS A 98 -13.77 -0.73 -23.88
N PRO A 99 -12.58 -0.50 -23.28
CA PRO A 99 -12.16 -1.22 -22.09
C PRO A 99 -12.91 -0.72 -20.84
N TYR A 100 -13.36 -1.65 -20.00
CA TYR A 100 -13.90 -1.36 -18.68
C TYR A 100 -12.78 -1.43 -17.66
N THR A 101 -12.36 -0.27 -17.14
CA THR A 101 -11.24 -0.19 -16.21
C THR A 101 -11.55 0.69 -15.02
N VAL A 102 -10.93 0.37 -13.89
CA VAL A 102 -10.90 1.25 -12.72
C VAL A 102 -10.19 2.56 -13.11
N LYS A 103 -10.83 3.69 -12.84
CA LYS A 103 -10.23 5.02 -13.02
C LYS A 103 -9.29 5.33 -11.86
N TYR A 104 -8.16 5.97 -12.17
CA TYR A 104 -7.14 6.30 -11.19
C TYR A 104 -6.42 7.59 -11.58
N GLY A 105 -5.80 8.24 -10.59
CA GLY A 105 -5.16 9.55 -10.72
C GLY A 105 -5.95 10.60 -9.94
N LEU A 106 -5.24 11.45 -9.19
CA LEU A 106 -5.89 12.44 -8.32
C LEU A 106 -6.60 13.55 -9.11
N ASN A 107 -6.11 13.85 -10.32
CA ASN A 107 -6.61 14.89 -11.23
C ASN A 107 -7.20 14.30 -12.52
N HIS A 108 -7.49 13.00 -12.56
CA HIS A 108 -7.92 12.27 -13.76
C HIS A 108 -9.41 12.47 -14.07
#